data_AF-A0A7Y4WZM8-F1
#
_entry.id   AF-A0A7Y4WZM8-F1
#
_cell.length_a   1.000
_cell.length_b   1.000
_cell.length_c   1.000
_cell.angle_alpha   90.00
_cell.angle_beta   90.00
_cell.angle_gamma   90.00
#
_symmetry.space_group_name_H-M   'P 1'
#
loop_
_entity.id
_entity.type
_entity.pdbx_description
1 polymer ?
#
loop_
_entity_poly.entity_id
_entity_poly.type
_entity_poly.pdbx_seq_one_letter_code
_entity_poly.pdbx_strand_id
1 'polypeptide(L)'
;DHIAGRLSFGEDALRRIMIRSKEPGGVINVYKSSRDQASDEVYIDAAIATEARKMATGAVEPAHLNNRMDDIFTRTLMADAPMPRPSVTFNADNVENWTELVGLMSELMQTIDESLAKSNINFTELFRNACGFVSFEYAFLDPDTDIFSYGDGFISLRQKLASRDLINGVMGALARIMRRLREDSYFGNVHHLTMHRLRVLANRRKIQFDTFGLGFELQKITGI
;
A
#
# COMPACT_ATOMS: atom_id res chain seq x y z
N ASP A 1 -26.52 -12.16 -0.81
CA ASP A 1 -26.64 -11.65 -2.18
C ASP A 1 -27.78 -10.64 -2.19
N HIS A 2 -27.46 -9.39 -1.86
CA HIS A 2 -28.45 -8.35 -1.58
C HIS A 2 -29.20 -7.93 -2.85
N ILE A 3 -28.53 -7.96 -4.01
CA ILE A 3 -29.10 -7.61 -5.32
C ILE A 3 -30.08 -8.69 -5.80
N ALA A 4 -29.82 -9.97 -5.48
CA ALA A 4 -30.72 -11.08 -5.79
C ALA A 4 -31.76 -11.36 -4.69
N GLY A 5 -31.90 -10.50 -3.68
CA GLY A 5 -32.86 -10.66 -2.58
C GLY A 5 -32.60 -11.88 -1.67
N ARG A 6 -31.42 -12.51 -1.74
CA ARG A 6 -31.07 -13.67 -0.92
C ARG A 6 -30.24 -13.25 0.28
N LEU A 7 -30.88 -13.19 1.43
CA LEU A 7 -30.25 -12.96 2.73
C LEU A 7 -29.78 -14.28 3.34
N SER A 8 -28.63 -14.27 3.99
CA SER A 8 -28.06 -15.44 4.69
C SER A 8 -27.27 -14.92 5.87
N PHE A 9 -27.34 -15.62 6.99
CA PHE A 9 -26.73 -15.21 8.25
C PHE A 9 -25.81 -16.34 8.76
N GLY A 10 -24.82 -15.99 9.59
CA GLY A 10 -23.91 -16.97 10.20
C GLY A 10 -23.06 -17.76 9.21
N GLU A 11 -22.93 -19.07 9.43
CA GLU A 11 -22.06 -19.97 8.65
C GLU A 11 -22.44 -20.04 7.16
N ASP A 12 -23.73 -19.97 6.85
CA ASP A 12 -24.23 -19.99 5.47
C ASP A 12 -23.83 -18.74 4.68
N ALA A 13 -23.70 -17.59 5.36
CA ALA A 13 -23.17 -16.39 4.74
C ALA A 13 -21.69 -16.57 4.36
N LEU A 14 -20.93 -17.20 5.25
CA LEU A 14 -19.49 -17.42 5.08
C LEU A 14 -19.19 -18.43 3.96
N ARG A 15 -19.95 -19.52 3.87
CA ARG A 15 -19.86 -20.46 2.73
C ARG A 15 -20.15 -19.78 1.40
N ARG A 16 -21.15 -18.89 1.34
CA ARG A 16 -21.50 -18.18 0.10
C ARG A 16 -20.42 -17.20 -0.32
N ILE A 17 -19.80 -16.50 0.62
CA ILE A 17 -18.62 -15.65 0.37
C ILE A 17 -17.49 -16.50 -0.22
N MET A 18 -17.23 -17.66 0.36
CA MET A 18 -16.15 -18.54 -0.09
C MET A 18 -16.40 -19.09 -1.50
N ILE A 19 -17.64 -19.43 -1.85
CA ILE A 19 -18.01 -19.86 -3.21
C ILE A 19 -17.80 -18.69 -4.20
N ARG A 20 -18.31 -17.50 -3.88
CA ARG A 20 -18.20 -16.31 -4.75
C ARG A 20 -16.74 -15.88 -4.96
N SER A 21 -15.89 -16.07 -3.96
CA SER A 21 -14.45 -15.76 -4.03
C SER A 21 -13.67 -16.64 -5.03
N LYS A 22 -14.23 -17.80 -5.40
CA LYS A 22 -13.61 -18.73 -6.35
C LYS A 22 -14.10 -18.53 -7.79
N GLU A 23 -15.11 -17.69 -8.01
CA GLU A 23 -15.61 -17.38 -9.34
C GLU A 23 -14.72 -16.31 -10.01
N PRO A 24 -14.24 -16.53 -11.25
CA PRO A 24 -13.47 -15.53 -11.99
C PRO A 24 -14.30 -14.25 -12.19
N GLY A 25 -13.83 -13.11 -11.67
CA GLY A 25 -14.56 -11.84 -11.72
C GLY A 25 -15.63 -11.66 -10.64
N GLY A 26 -15.67 -12.53 -9.61
CA GLY A 26 -16.58 -12.39 -8.48
C GLY A 26 -16.31 -11.13 -7.66
N VAL A 27 -17.28 -10.21 -7.62
CA VAL A 27 -17.22 -8.99 -6.80
C VAL A 27 -18.03 -9.20 -5.52
N ILE A 28 -17.42 -8.94 -4.36
CA ILE A 28 -18.09 -8.97 -3.06
C ILE A 28 -18.24 -7.55 -2.55
N ASN A 29 -19.48 -7.06 -2.52
CA ASN A 29 -19.81 -5.75 -1.98
C ASN A 29 -20.10 -5.87 -0.49
N VAL A 30 -19.32 -5.17 0.34
CA VAL A 30 -19.50 -5.12 1.80
C VAL A 30 -20.05 -3.75 2.15
N TYR A 31 -21.26 -3.73 2.73
CA TYR A 31 -21.89 -2.50 3.19
C TYR A 31 -21.80 -2.45 4.72
N LYS A 32 -21.48 -1.27 5.25
CA LYS A 32 -21.62 -1.02 6.68
C LYS A 32 -23.11 -1.04 6.99
N SER A 33 -23.54 -1.95 7.87
CA SER A 33 -24.91 -1.92 8.38
C SER A 33 -25.10 -0.62 9.16
N SER A 34 -25.92 0.27 8.63
CA SER A 34 -26.46 1.40 9.40
C SER A 34 -27.23 0.79 10.59
N ARG A 35 -26.98 1.30 11.79
CA ARG A 35 -27.54 0.79 13.06
C ARG A 35 -29.08 0.73 13.12
N ASP A 36 -29.78 1.19 12.09
CA ASP A 36 -31.25 1.20 12.01
C ASP A 36 -31.86 -0.12 11.49
N GLN A 37 -31.06 -1.16 11.27
CA GLN A 37 -31.55 -2.53 11.04
C GLN A 37 -30.88 -3.57 11.95
N ALA A 38 -30.54 -3.18 13.18
CA ALA A 38 -30.32 -4.16 14.23
C ALA A 38 -31.69 -4.53 14.80
N SER A 39 -32.22 -5.68 14.40
CA SER A 39 -33.13 -6.41 15.27
C SER A 39 -32.46 -6.51 16.64
N ASP A 40 -33.17 -6.01 17.65
CA ASP A 40 -32.82 -6.12 19.06
C ASP A 40 -32.40 -7.55 19.41
N GLU A 41 -31.51 -7.65 20.39
CA GLU A 41 -30.91 -8.86 20.98
C GLU A 41 -29.51 -9.24 20.47
N VAL A 42 -28.53 -8.44 20.85
CA VAL A 42 -27.18 -8.96 21.17
C VAL A 42 -27.10 -9.06 22.70
N TYR A 43 -27.28 -10.26 23.22
CA TYR A 43 -27.05 -10.59 24.63
C TYR A 43 -25.54 -10.59 24.91
N ILE A 44 -24.98 -9.44 25.26
CA ILE A 44 -23.62 -9.37 25.80
C ILE A 44 -23.72 -9.70 27.28
N ASP A 45 -23.32 -10.91 27.62
CA ASP A 45 -23.33 -11.45 28.97
C ASP A 45 -22.58 -10.49 29.93
N ALA A 46 -23.31 -9.92 30.89
CA ALA A 46 -22.81 -8.88 31.80
C ALA A 46 -21.57 -9.35 32.60
N ALA A 47 -21.35 -10.66 32.69
CA ALA A 47 -20.16 -11.25 33.30
C ALA A 47 -18.86 -10.89 32.58
N ILE A 48 -18.84 -10.83 31.23
CA ILE A 48 -17.62 -10.56 30.45
C ILE A 48 -17.22 -9.08 30.54
N ALA A 49 -18.20 -8.18 30.54
CA ALA A 49 -17.98 -6.74 30.67
C ALA A 49 -17.46 -6.34 32.07
N THR A 50 -17.77 -7.14 33.09
CA THR A 50 -17.33 -6.89 34.47
C THR A 50 -15.88 -7.33 34.70
N GLU A 51 -15.46 -8.44 34.07
CA GLU A 51 -14.10 -8.97 34.20
C GLU A 51 -13.06 -8.11 33.44
N ALA A 52 -13.42 -7.53 32.30
CA ALA A 52 -12.56 -6.62 31.55
C ALA A 52 -12.26 -5.31 32.32
N ARG A 53 -13.17 -4.84 33.18
CA ARG A 53 -12.96 -3.65 34.02
C ARG A 53 -12.06 -3.91 35.23
N LYS A 54 -12.06 -5.14 35.75
CA LYS A 54 -11.14 -5.56 36.85
C LYS A 54 -9.69 -5.62 36.39
N MET A 55 -9.43 -6.03 35.15
CA MET A 55 -8.05 -6.08 34.63
C MET A 55 -7.43 -4.70 34.34
N ALA A 56 -8.25 -3.67 34.10
CA ALA A 56 -7.78 -2.32 33.76
C ALA A 56 -7.44 -1.44 34.99
N THR A 57 -7.72 -1.89 36.22
CA THR A 57 -7.57 -1.08 37.45
C THR A 57 -6.65 -1.70 38.52
N GLY A 58 -5.85 -2.71 38.17
CA GLY A 58 -4.91 -3.36 39.09
C GLY A 58 -3.67 -2.51 39.39
N ALA A 59 -3.63 -1.96 40.60
CA ALA A 59 -2.50 -1.31 41.25
C ALA A 59 -1.25 -2.22 41.32
N VAL A 60 -0.06 -1.61 41.12
CA VAL A 60 1.22 -2.18 41.54
C VAL A 60 1.92 -1.13 42.40
N GLU A 61 2.05 -1.43 43.70
CA GLU A 61 2.90 -0.71 44.65
C GLU A 61 4.40 -0.95 44.35
N PRO A 62 5.29 -0.03 44.76
CA PRO A 62 6.68 -0.02 44.34
C PRO A 62 7.52 -0.95 45.23
N ALA A 63 8.22 -1.90 44.61
CA ALA A 63 9.21 -2.73 45.30
C ALA A 63 10.59 -2.56 44.66
N HIS A 64 11.48 -1.98 45.48
CA HIS A 64 12.94 -1.95 45.42
C HIS A 64 13.63 -2.82 44.37
N LEU A 65 14.38 -2.17 43.48
CA LEU A 65 15.49 -2.79 42.75
C LEU A 65 16.74 -1.92 42.89
N ASN A 66 17.81 -2.60 43.27
CA ASN A 66 19.08 -2.08 43.71
C ASN A 66 19.82 -1.22 42.67
N ASN A 67 20.39 -0.12 43.16
CA ASN A 67 21.47 0.63 42.52
C ASN A 67 22.67 -0.29 42.21
N ARG A 68 22.87 -0.69 40.94
CA ARG A 68 24.18 -1.21 40.48
C ARG A 68 24.40 -1.32 38.97
N MET A 69 23.88 -0.41 38.15
CA MET A 69 24.08 -0.49 36.70
C MET A 69 24.32 0.84 35.98
N ASP A 70 24.83 1.86 36.68
CA ASP A 70 25.20 3.16 36.08
C ASP A 70 26.71 3.33 35.81
N ASP A 71 27.55 2.33 36.12
CA ASP A 71 29.02 2.50 36.08
C ASP A 71 29.75 1.78 34.92
N ILE A 72 29.02 1.21 33.95
CA ILE A 72 29.64 0.45 32.83
C ILE A 72 29.52 1.16 31.48
N PHE A 73 28.60 2.12 31.31
CA PHE A 73 28.38 2.78 30.00
C PHE A 73 29.13 4.11 29.82
N THR A 74 29.98 4.51 30.76
CA THR A 74 30.67 5.82 30.74
C THR A 74 32.19 5.69 30.51
N ARG A 75 32.65 4.72 29.71
CA ARG A 75 34.09 4.58 29.40
C ARG A 75 34.50 4.21 27.98
N THR A 76 33.60 4.30 26.99
CA THR A 76 33.98 4.13 25.58
C THR A 76 33.36 5.22 24.72
N LEU A 77 33.60 6.47 25.11
CA LEU A 77 33.51 7.62 24.22
C LEU A 77 34.93 8.06 23.89
N MET A 78 35.56 7.42 22.90
CA MET A 78 36.55 8.04 21.99
C MET A 78 36.80 7.09 20.80
N ALA A 79 36.70 7.69 19.61
CA ALA A 79 37.03 7.14 18.29
C ALA A 79 36.10 6.07 17.70
N ASP A 80 34.97 6.51 17.16
CA ASP A 80 34.71 6.23 15.75
C ASP A 80 33.86 7.36 15.15
N ALA A 81 34.36 7.99 14.10
CA ALA A 81 33.62 9.04 13.41
C ALA A 81 32.34 8.39 12.83
N PRO A 82 31.14 8.94 13.07
CA PRO A 82 29.96 8.42 12.41
C PRO A 82 30.17 8.57 10.91
N MET A 83 30.21 7.43 10.20
CA MET A 83 30.18 7.39 8.74
C MET A 83 29.13 8.40 8.25
N PRO A 84 29.45 9.27 7.27
CA PRO A 84 28.43 10.10 6.66
C PRO A 84 27.41 9.16 6.02
N ARG A 85 26.25 8.99 6.68
CA ARG A 85 25.07 8.49 5.99
C ARG A 85 24.85 9.46 4.82
N PRO A 86 24.65 8.98 3.58
CA PRO A 86 24.24 9.87 2.51
C PRO A 86 22.90 10.50 2.90
N SER A 87 22.97 11.70 3.48
CA SER A 87 21.84 12.58 3.62
C SER A 87 21.54 13.06 2.21
N VAL A 88 20.63 12.35 1.55
CA VAL A 88 19.93 12.91 0.38
C VAL A 88 19.16 14.10 0.94
N THR A 89 19.77 15.27 0.84
CA THR A 89 19.13 16.54 1.15
C THR A 89 18.04 16.72 0.10
N PHE A 90 16.82 16.34 0.42
CA PHE A 90 15.67 16.67 -0.39
C PHE A 90 15.41 18.16 -0.21
N ASN A 91 15.99 18.98 -1.09
CA ASN A 91 15.63 20.38 -1.21
C ASN A 91 14.15 20.45 -1.63
N ALA A 92 13.31 20.92 -0.70
CA ALA A 92 11.97 21.35 -1.01
C ALA A 92 12.04 22.50 -2.04
N ASP A 93 11.12 22.46 -3.01
CA ASP A 93 10.77 23.55 -3.92
C ASP A 93 11.63 23.79 -5.17
N ASN A 94 11.77 22.76 -6.01
CA ASN A 94 11.92 23.00 -7.45
C ASN A 94 10.66 22.48 -8.19
N VAL A 95 9.82 23.39 -8.67
CA VAL A 95 8.58 23.07 -9.41
C VAL A 95 8.88 22.28 -10.70
N GLU A 96 10.04 22.53 -11.31
CA GLU A 96 10.55 21.76 -12.45
C GLU A 96 10.80 20.30 -12.08
N ASN A 97 11.45 20.03 -10.94
CA ASN A 97 11.70 18.67 -10.47
C ASN A 97 10.40 17.93 -10.11
N TRP A 98 9.38 18.65 -9.62
CA TRP A 98 8.07 18.07 -9.32
C TRP A 98 7.31 17.67 -10.58
N THR A 99 7.25 18.55 -11.58
CA THR A 99 6.59 18.27 -12.85
C THR A 99 7.29 17.14 -13.59
N GLU A 100 8.64 17.13 -13.60
CA GLU A 100 9.42 16.05 -14.19
C GLU A 100 9.17 14.71 -13.47
N LEU A 101 9.09 14.71 -12.13
CA LEU A 101 8.76 13.51 -11.36
C LEU A 101 7.36 12.97 -11.72
N VAL A 102 6.33 13.81 -11.72
CA VAL A 102 4.96 13.39 -12.06
C VAL A 102 4.90 12.88 -13.50
N GLY A 103 5.60 13.53 -14.42
CA GLY A 103 5.73 13.09 -15.82
C GLY A 103 6.42 11.73 -15.94
N LEU A 104 7.50 11.51 -15.21
CA LEU A 104 8.23 10.24 -15.18
C LEU A 104 7.38 9.11 -14.58
N MET A 105 6.65 9.39 -13.50
CA MET A 105 5.73 8.43 -12.89
C MET A 105 4.58 8.09 -13.84
N SER A 106 4.07 9.07 -14.59
CA SER A 106 3.07 8.85 -15.64
C SER A 106 3.62 7.97 -16.77
N GLU A 107 4.82 8.26 -17.29
CA GLU A 107 5.48 7.45 -18.33
C GLU A 107 5.72 6.01 -17.86
N LEU A 108 6.07 5.82 -16.59
CA LEU A 108 6.23 4.51 -15.96
C LEU A 108 4.91 3.74 -15.90
N MET A 109 3.85 4.37 -15.40
CA MET A 109 2.52 3.76 -15.34
C MET A 109 1.98 3.45 -16.74
N GLN A 110 2.11 4.38 -17.68
CA GLN A 110 1.73 4.19 -19.07
C GLN A 110 2.47 3.02 -19.72
N THR A 111 3.76 2.85 -19.43
CA THR A 111 4.55 1.71 -19.95
C THR A 111 3.97 0.37 -19.48
N ILE A 112 3.49 0.31 -18.24
CA ILE A 112 2.82 -0.87 -17.67
C ILE A 112 1.45 -1.05 -18.32
N ASP A 113 0.65 0.02 -18.39
CA ASP A 113 -0.67 0.02 -19.01
C ASP A 113 -0.63 -0.53 -20.45
N GLU A 114 0.23 0.03 -21.30
CA GLU A 114 0.40 -0.44 -22.68
C GLU A 114 0.86 -1.90 -22.78
N SER A 115 1.63 -2.37 -21.78
CA SER A 115 2.07 -3.76 -21.76
C SER A 115 0.93 -4.73 -21.40
N LEU A 116 0.03 -4.30 -20.52
CA LEU A 116 -1.13 -5.05 -20.06
C LEU A 116 -2.29 -5.01 -21.05
N ALA A 117 -2.47 -3.88 -21.74
CA ALA A 117 -3.47 -3.71 -22.79
C ALA A 117 -3.31 -4.74 -23.93
N LYS A 118 -2.08 -5.15 -24.24
CA LYS A 118 -1.80 -6.22 -25.23
C LYS A 118 -2.40 -7.58 -24.86
N SER A 119 -2.71 -7.78 -23.58
CA SER A 119 -3.33 -8.99 -23.05
C SER A 119 -4.76 -8.75 -22.58
N ASN A 120 -5.37 -7.63 -23.00
CA ASN A 120 -6.73 -7.22 -22.65
C ASN A 120 -6.96 -7.08 -21.13
N ILE A 121 -5.91 -6.72 -20.39
CA ILE A 121 -5.97 -6.49 -18.95
C ILE A 121 -6.17 -4.99 -18.72
N ASN A 122 -7.23 -4.63 -17.99
CA ASN A 122 -7.52 -3.24 -17.63
C ASN A 122 -6.61 -2.80 -16.47
N PHE A 123 -5.52 -2.12 -16.80
CA PHE A 123 -4.57 -1.62 -15.81
C PHE A 123 -5.19 -0.58 -14.87
N THR A 124 -6.04 0.31 -15.37
CA THR A 124 -6.68 1.36 -14.56
C THR A 124 -7.46 0.77 -13.38
N GLU A 125 -8.27 -0.27 -13.63
CA GLU A 125 -9.01 -0.97 -12.57
C GLU A 125 -8.08 -1.74 -11.61
N LEU A 126 -7.05 -2.41 -12.14
CA LEU A 126 -6.05 -3.09 -11.29
C LEU A 126 -5.30 -2.12 -10.39
N PHE A 127 -4.91 -0.97 -10.94
CA PHE A 127 -4.20 0.06 -10.22
C PHE A 127 -5.07 0.70 -9.16
N ARG A 128 -6.32 1.04 -9.50
CA ARG A 128 -7.30 1.54 -8.52
C ARG A 128 -7.51 0.55 -7.37
N ASN A 129 -7.61 -0.75 -7.67
CA ASN A 129 -7.71 -1.79 -6.66
C ASN A 129 -6.44 -1.88 -5.79
N ALA A 130 -5.26 -1.79 -6.40
CA ALA A 130 -3.98 -1.78 -5.68
C ALA A 130 -3.83 -0.56 -4.76
N CYS A 131 -4.27 0.61 -5.20
CA CYS A 131 -4.30 1.83 -4.41
C CYS A 131 -5.12 1.68 -3.13
N GLY A 132 -6.29 1.02 -3.20
CA GLY A 132 -7.11 0.74 -2.01
C GLY A 132 -6.42 -0.10 -0.94
N PHE A 133 -5.37 -0.88 -1.27
CA PHE A 133 -4.57 -1.59 -0.27
C PHE A 133 -3.46 -0.74 0.34
N VAL A 134 -2.98 0.25 -0.40
CA VAL A 134 -1.84 1.11 -0.03
C VAL A 134 -2.33 2.41 0.63
N SER A 135 -3.61 2.74 0.49
CA SER A 135 -4.26 3.93 1.03
C SER A 135 -4.16 4.06 2.55
N PHE A 136 -3.99 2.95 3.28
CA PHE A 136 -3.78 2.99 4.74
C PHE A 136 -2.48 3.73 5.11
N GLU A 137 -1.40 3.53 4.35
CA GLU A 137 -0.12 4.21 4.55
C GLU A 137 -0.06 5.54 3.78
N TYR A 138 -0.76 5.61 2.65
CA TYR A 138 -0.73 6.73 1.73
C TYR A 138 -2.16 7.19 1.40
N ALA A 139 -2.77 7.97 2.28
CA ALA A 139 -4.17 8.40 2.18
C ALA A 139 -4.51 9.11 0.85
N PHE A 140 -3.53 9.73 0.18
CA PHE A 140 -3.75 10.37 -1.13
C PHE A 140 -4.10 9.38 -2.25
N LEU A 141 -3.78 8.09 -2.08
CA LEU A 141 -4.14 7.02 -3.02
C LEU A 141 -5.52 6.44 -2.76
N ASP A 142 -6.22 6.88 -1.72
CA ASP A 142 -7.58 6.41 -1.48
C ASP A 142 -8.47 6.75 -2.69
N PRO A 143 -9.04 5.74 -3.38
CA PRO A 143 -9.88 5.95 -4.55
C PRO A 143 -11.10 6.84 -4.30
N ASP A 144 -11.51 7.01 -3.04
CA ASP A 144 -12.68 7.81 -2.66
C ASP A 144 -12.34 9.30 -2.39
N THR A 145 -11.06 9.64 -2.26
CA THR A 145 -10.62 11.01 -1.92
C THR A 145 -10.41 11.91 -3.13
N ASP A 146 -10.33 11.34 -4.33
CA ASP A 146 -10.14 12.04 -5.62
C ASP A 146 -8.85 12.91 -5.66
N ILE A 147 -7.93 12.73 -4.71
CA ILE A 147 -6.67 13.48 -4.62
C ILE A 147 -5.71 13.06 -5.74
N PHE A 148 -5.66 11.76 -6.01
CA PHE A 148 -4.88 11.11 -7.05
C PHE A 148 -5.81 10.36 -7.97
N SER A 149 -5.63 10.54 -9.28
CA SER A 149 -6.25 9.68 -10.28
C SER A 149 -5.28 9.39 -11.41
N TYR A 150 -5.45 8.21 -12.01
CA TYR A 150 -4.73 7.79 -13.20
C TYR A 150 -5.73 7.45 -14.29
N GLY A 151 -5.53 8.02 -15.47
CA GLY A 151 -6.36 7.81 -16.65
C GLY A 151 -5.65 8.30 -17.90
N ASP A 152 -5.92 7.66 -19.03
CA ASP A 152 -5.36 8.02 -20.34
C ASP A 152 -3.82 8.10 -20.39
N GLY A 153 -3.12 7.36 -19.52
CA GLY A 153 -1.66 7.39 -19.42
C GLY A 153 -1.08 8.50 -18.54
N PHE A 154 -1.92 9.32 -17.90
CA PHE A 154 -1.49 10.47 -17.10
C PHE A 154 -1.95 10.39 -15.65
N ILE A 155 -1.10 10.87 -14.76
CA ILE A 155 -1.43 11.10 -13.36
C ILE A 155 -2.02 12.49 -13.21
N SER A 156 -3.21 12.57 -12.61
CA SER A 156 -3.85 13.82 -12.18
C SER A 156 -3.80 13.93 -10.66
N LEU A 157 -3.35 15.10 -10.19
CA LEU A 157 -3.19 15.41 -8.77
C LEU A 157 -3.91 16.71 -8.45
N ARG A 158 -4.79 16.72 -7.43
CA ARG A 158 -5.48 17.93 -6.98
C ARG A 158 -4.65 18.80 -6.05
N GLN A 159 -3.62 18.23 -5.44
CA GLN A 159 -2.71 18.94 -4.53
C GLN A 159 -1.28 18.47 -4.74
N LYS A 160 -0.32 19.33 -4.40
CA LYS A 160 1.11 18.96 -4.36
C LYS A 160 1.34 18.02 -3.18
N LEU A 161 2.00 16.90 -3.43
CA LEU A 161 2.38 15.92 -2.41
C LEU A 161 3.89 15.98 -2.18
N ALA A 162 4.38 15.38 -1.10
CA ALA A 162 5.80 15.14 -0.97
C ALA A 162 6.26 14.14 -2.04
N SER A 163 7.37 14.44 -2.73
CA SER A 163 7.96 13.56 -3.75
C SER A 163 8.13 12.13 -3.28
N ARG A 164 8.59 11.96 -2.03
CA ARG A 164 8.80 10.65 -1.43
C ARG A 164 7.49 9.88 -1.26
N ASP A 165 6.41 10.54 -0.87
CA ASP A 165 5.11 9.90 -0.65
C ASP A 165 4.50 9.48 -1.99
N LEU A 166 4.58 10.34 -3.01
CA LEU A 166 4.15 9.99 -4.36
C LEU A 166 4.89 8.77 -4.89
N ILE A 167 6.23 8.78 -4.81
CA ILE A 167 7.07 7.69 -5.29
C ILE A 167 6.73 6.40 -4.56
N ASN A 168 6.78 6.39 -3.22
CA ASN A 168 6.60 5.18 -2.45
C ASN A 168 5.17 4.63 -2.56
N GLY A 169 4.17 5.50 -2.55
CA GLY A 169 2.78 5.09 -2.68
C GLY A 169 2.53 4.43 -4.03
N VAL A 170 2.88 5.11 -5.13
CA VAL A 170 2.65 4.58 -6.49
C VAL A 170 3.49 3.33 -6.72
N MET A 171 4.77 3.32 -6.34
CA MET A 171 5.63 2.13 -6.48
C MET A 171 5.11 0.97 -5.63
N GLY A 172 4.59 1.23 -4.43
CA GLY A 172 3.95 0.22 -3.59
C GLY A 172 2.72 -0.41 -4.25
N ALA A 173 1.87 0.41 -4.87
CA ALA A 173 0.71 -0.07 -5.63
C ALA A 173 1.14 -0.92 -6.84
N LEU A 174 2.12 -0.45 -7.62
CA LEU A 174 2.67 -1.18 -8.76
C LEU A 174 3.34 -2.49 -8.36
N ALA A 175 4.11 -2.50 -7.27
CA ALA A 175 4.73 -3.70 -6.73
C ALA A 175 3.70 -4.80 -6.47
N ARG A 176 2.52 -4.40 -5.96
CA ARG A 176 1.43 -5.33 -5.67
C ARG A 176 0.85 -5.94 -6.96
N ILE A 177 0.70 -5.15 -8.01
CA ILE A 177 0.23 -5.62 -9.33
C ILE A 177 1.25 -6.59 -9.93
N MET A 178 2.53 -6.20 -9.97
CA MET A 178 3.59 -7.02 -10.55
C MET A 178 3.77 -8.34 -9.81
N ARG A 179 3.67 -8.33 -8.48
CA ARG A 179 3.69 -9.55 -7.67
C ARG A 179 2.53 -10.49 -8.04
N ARG A 180 1.31 -9.96 -8.18
CA ARG A 180 0.14 -10.76 -8.59
C ARG A 180 0.30 -11.34 -10.00
N LEU A 181 0.81 -10.56 -10.95
CA LEU A 181 1.09 -11.04 -12.31
C LEU A 181 2.16 -12.13 -12.35
N ARG A 182 3.11 -12.10 -11.42
CA ARG A 182 4.16 -13.11 -11.30
C ARG A 182 3.66 -14.42 -10.67
N GLU A 183 2.71 -14.34 -9.74
CA GLU A 183 2.17 -15.51 -9.03
C GLU A 183 1.30 -16.40 -9.92
N ASP A 184 0.67 -15.84 -10.95
CA ASP A 184 -0.17 -16.57 -11.88
C ASP A 184 0.59 -16.90 -13.18
N SER A 185 0.77 -18.20 -13.43
CA SER A 185 1.44 -18.72 -14.62
C SER A 185 0.84 -18.26 -15.95
N TYR A 186 -0.47 -17.95 -15.98
CA TYR A 186 -1.15 -17.45 -17.17
C TYR A 186 -0.60 -16.07 -17.61
N PHE A 187 -0.17 -15.25 -16.64
CA PHE A 187 0.37 -13.91 -16.91
C PHE A 187 1.90 -13.86 -17.02
N GLY A 188 2.59 -15.01 -17.00
CA GLY A 188 4.07 -15.05 -17.03
C GLY A 188 4.68 -14.29 -18.21
N ASN A 189 4.14 -14.48 -19.42
CA ASN A 189 4.60 -13.77 -20.62
C ASN A 189 4.37 -12.25 -20.52
N VAL A 190 3.22 -11.85 -19.98
CA VAL A 190 2.85 -10.45 -19.80
C VAL A 190 3.79 -9.82 -18.77
N HIS A 191 3.98 -10.47 -17.64
CA HIS A 191 4.93 -10.06 -16.61
C HIS A 191 6.34 -9.88 -17.20
N HIS A 192 6.87 -10.87 -17.93
CA HIS A 192 8.19 -10.76 -18.55
C HIS A 192 8.30 -9.60 -19.54
N LEU A 193 7.28 -9.38 -20.38
CA LEU A 193 7.23 -8.26 -21.32
C LEU A 193 7.20 -6.92 -20.58
N THR A 194 6.34 -6.77 -19.57
CA THR A 194 6.25 -5.58 -18.73
C THR A 194 7.59 -5.29 -18.07
N MET A 195 8.23 -6.31 -17.49
CA MET A 195 9.54 -6.18 -16.86
C MET A 195 10.62 -5.72 -17.84
N HIS A 196 10.64 -6.29 -19.05
CA HIS A 196 11.58 -5.89 -20.08
C HIS A 196 11.38 -4.41 -20.47
N ARG A 197 10.13 -3.97 -20.71
CA ARG A 197 9.84 -2.57 -21.05
C ARG A 197 10.23 -1.61 -19.93
N LEU A 198 9.98 -1.97 -18.68
CA LEU A 198 10.39 -1.17 -17.52
C LEU A 198 11.92 -1.01 -17.44
N ARG A 199 12.70 -2.06 -17.72
CA ARG A 199 14.17 -1.95 -17.79
C ARG A 199 14.63 -1.04 -18.93
N VAL A 200 13.99 -1.14 -20.10
CA VAL A 200 14.30 -0.26 -21.24
C VAL A 200 14.01 1.19 -20.89
N LEU A 201 12.86 1.47 -20.24
CA LEU A 201 12.51 2.81 -19.77
C LEU A 201 13.54 3.34 -18.75
N ALA A 202 13.87 2.55 -17.73
CA ALA A 202 14.84 2.93 -16.71
C ALA A 202 16.22 3.24 -17.31
N ASN A 203 16.67 2.46 -18.29
CA ASN A 203 17.92 2.72 -19.00
C ASN A 203 17.86 3.99 -19.88
N ARG A 204 16.73 4.22 -20.56
CA ARG A 204 16.54 5.42 -21.40
C ARG A 204 16.49 6.70 -20.56
N ARG A 205 15.91 6.63 -19.36
CA ARG A 205 15.71 7.74 -18.40
C ARG A 205 16.65 7.64 -17.21
N LYS A 206 17.84 7.05 -17.39
CA LYS A 206 18.75 6.71 -16.28
C LYS A 206 19.02 7.89 -15.35
N ILE A 207 19.32 9.06 -15.91
CA ILE A 207 19.63 10.27 -15.15
C ILE A 207 18.45 10.65 -14.24
N GLN A 208 17.21 10.63 -14.76
CA GLN A 208 16.03 10.95 -13.98
C GLN A 208 15.72 9.89 -12.92
N PHE A 209 15.88 8.61 -13.27
CA PHE A 209 15.70 7.51 -12.32
C PHE A 209 16.71 7.57 -11.16
N ASP A 210 17.96 7.95 -11.45
CA ASP A 210 19.00 8.14 -10.45
C ASP A 210 18.71 9.39 -9.59
N THR A 211 18.29 10.49 -10.22
CA THR A 211 17.95 11.76 -9.55
C THR A 211 16.81 11.57 -8.54
N PHE A 212 15.77 10.81 -8.90
CA PHE A 212 14.61 10.59 -8.04
C PHE A 212 14.70 9.32 -7.17
N GLY A 213 15.79 8.54 -7.28
CA GLY A 213 15.95 7.28 -6.55
C GLY A 213 15.01 6.15 -7.00
N LEU A 214 14.36 6.29 -8.16
CA LEU A 214 13.41 5.31 -8.70
C LEU A 214 14.08 4.02 -9.16
N GLY A 215 15.38 4.07 -9.49
CA GLY A 215 16.13 2.88 -9.90
C GLY A 215 16.10 1.77 -8.84
N PHE A 216 16.28 2.16 -7.57
CA PHE A 216 16.26 1.21 -6.45
C PHE A 216 14.86 0.66 -6.17
N GLU A 217 13.83 1.51 -6.21
CA GLU A 217 12.45 1.05 -6.03
C GLU A 217 11.99 0.14 -7.17
N LEU A 218 12.42 0.42 -8.41
CA LEU A 218 12.12 -0.45 -9.54
C LEU A 218 12.80 -1.81 -9.38
N GLN A 219 14.06 -1.85 -8.93
CA GLN A 219 14.77 -3.12 -8.67
C GLN A 219 14.00 -4.03 -7.71
N LYS A 220 13.47 -3.49 -6.60
CA LYS A 220 12.64 -4.23 -5.66
C LYS A 220 11.41 -4.87 -6.32
N ILE A 221 10.76 -4.15 -7.24
CA ILE A 221 9.61 -4.66 -7.99
C ILE A 221 10.05 -5.73 -8.99
N THR A 222 11.22 -5.53 -9.61
CA THR A 222 11.76 -6.44 -10.63
C THR A 222 12.31 -7.75 -10.07
N GLY A 223 12.61 -7.80 -8.76
CA GLY A 223 13.21 -8.97 -8.11
C GLY A 223 14.63 -9.26 -8.57
N ILE A 224 15.37 -8.24 -8.99
CA ILE A 224 16.81 -8.27 -9.32
C ILE A 224 17.56 -7.50 -8.24
#